data_AF-A0A7W2TQN5-F1
#
_entry.id   AF-A0A7W2TQN5-F1
#
_cell.length_a   1.000
_cell.length_b   1.000
_cell.length_c   1.000
_cell.angle_alpha   90.00
_cell.angle_beta   90.00
_cell.angle_gamma   90.00
#
_symmetry.space_group_name_H-M   'P 1'
#
loop_
_entity.id
_entity.type
_entity.pdbx_description
1 polymer ?
#
loop_
_entity_poly.entity_id
_entity_poly.type
_entity_poly.pdbx_seq_one_letter_code
_entity_poly.pdbx_strand_id
1 'polypeptide(L)'
;MFKKITTALLFTTASLGFTTMAYADHHGMKKDVVEVAVENGSFTTLVAAVKAAGLVETLQGKGPFTIFAPTDAAFSKLPEGTVEMLLKPENKDKLTAVLTYHVVSGKVMAADVMNVDSAKTLQGQSVMVKADSMGVMINDAKVVKADVKASNGVIHVIDTVLLPKE
;
A
#
# COMPACT_ATOMS: atom_id res chain seq x y z
N MET A 1 21.36 20.36 78.10
CA MET A 1 22.70 19.74 77.96
C MET A 1 22.79 19.15 76.56
N PHE A 2 23.68 19.70 75.70
CA PHE A 2 24.07 19.24 74.34
C PHE A 2 23.00 19.29 73.23
N LYS A 3 23.24 19.66 71.96
CA LYS A 3 24.38 20.22 71.19
C LYS A 3 23.84 20.53 69.78
N LYS A 4 24.34 21.61 69.14
CA LYS A 4 24.70 21.73 67.70
C LYS A 4 23.56 21.85 66.64
N ILE A 5 23.42 22.96 65.89
CA ILE A 5 24.22 23.53 64.78
C ILE A 5 23.65 23.14 63.39
N THR A 6 23.14 24.16 62.68
CA THR A 6 23.38 24.49 61.25
C THR A 6 22.73 23.66 60.11
N THR A 7 21.91 24.38 59.34
CA THR A 7 21.70 24.40 57.88
C THR A 7 21.75 23.10 57.08
N ALA A 8 20.63 22.79 56.41
CA ALA A 8 20.65 22.18 55.08
C ALA A 8 19.39 22.58 54.29
N LEU A 9 19.62 23.40 53.26
CA LEU A 9 18.74 23.67 52.14
C LEU A 9 18.49 22.35 51.39
N LEU A 10 17.24 21.93 51.23
CA LEU A 10 16.90 20.84 50.31
C LEU A 10 15.67 21.18 49.47
N PHE A 11 15.96 21.28 48.17
CA PHE A 11 15.09 21.32 47.01
C PHE A 11 13.89 20.40 47.12
N THR A 12 12.68 20.95 47.16
CA THR A 12 11.47 20.21 46.80
C THR A 12 11.20 20.46 45.33
N THR A 13 11.61 19.50 44.51
CA THR A 13 11.38 19.41 43.07
C THR A 13 9.87 19.46 42.78
N ALA A 14 9.45 20.43 41.97
CA ALA A 14 8.15 20.41 41.31
C ALA A 14 8.17 19.26 40.29
N SER A 15 7.57 18.13 40.64
CA SER A 15 7.26 17.08 39.68
C SER A 15 6.13 17.58 38.78
N LEU A 16 6.50 18.26 37.69
CA LEU A 16 5.67 18.33 36.49
C LEU A 16 5.51 16.89 36.00
N GLY A 17 4.38 16.28 36.37
CA GLY A 17 3.93 15.06 35.73
C GLY A 17 3.76 15.36 34.26
N PHE A 18 4.74 14.98 33.45
CA PHE A 18 4.53 14.74 32.04
C PHE A 18 3.49 13.62 31.98
N THR A 19 2.22 13.98 31.85
CA THR A 19 1.20 13.07 31.37
C THR A 19 1.65 12.70 29.96
N THR A 20 2.31 11.55 29.84
CA THR A 20 2.43 10.80 28.61
C THR A 20 1.01 10.44 28.20
N MET A 21 0.30 11.36 27.55
CA MET A 21 -0.90 10.99 26.83
C MET A 21 -0.39 10.27 25.59
N ALA A 22 -0.22 8.97 25.76
CA ALA A 22 0.05 8.03 24.70
C ALA A 22 -0.94 8.31 23.57
N TYR A 23 -0.40 8.59 22.39
CA TYR A 23 -1.12 8.44 21.13
C TYR A 23 -1.46 6.96 21.00
N ALA A 24 -2.55 6.55 21.62
CA ALA A 24 -3.14 5.25 21.48
C ALA A 24 -4.63 5.48 21.21
N ASP A 25 -4.93 6.11 20.08
CA ASP A 25 -6.18 5.83 19.40
C ASP A 25 -6.05 4.44 18.79
N HIS A 26 -6.31 3.48 19.67
CA HIS A 26 -6.40 2.06 19.45
C HIS A 26 -7.70 1.76 18.69
N HIS A 27 -7.85 2.31 17.49
CA HIS A 27 -8.82 1.74 16.57
C HIS A 27 -8.29 0.37 16.14
N GLY A 28 -9.10 -0.67 16.31
CA GLY A 28 -8.93 -1.94 15.59
C GLY A 28 -9.12 -1.78 14.08
N MET A 29 -8.40 -0.83 13.46
CA MET A 29 -8.43 -0.60 12.02
C MET A 29 -7.64 -1.71 11.36
N LYS A 30 -8.35 -2.55 10.61
CA LYS A 30 -7.72 -3.28 9.52
C LYS A 30 -7.02 -2.22 8.66
N LYS A 31 -5.70 -2.31 8.52
CA LYS A 31 -4.91 -1.35 7.74
C LYS A 31 -5.40 -1.32 6.29
N ASP A 32 -5.54 -0.13 5.73
CA ASP A 32 -5.94 0.03 4.34
C ASP A 32 -4.79 -0.34 3.38
N VAL A 33 -5.10 -0.52 2.09
CA VAL A 33 -4.07 -0.92 1.12
C VAL A 33 -2.89 0.05 1.08
N VAL A 34 -3.12 1.34 1.32
CA VAL A 34 -2.07 2.36 1.32
C VAL A 34 -1.23 2.25 2.59
N GLU A 35 -1.83 2.04 3.75
CA GLU A 35 -1.13 1.84 5.03
C GLU A 35 -0.30 0.54 5.03
N VAL A 36 -0.84 -0.56 4.50
CA VAL A 36 -0.10 -1.82 4.35
C VAL A 36 1.09 -1.65 3.41
N ALA A 37 0.93 -0.85 2.34
CA ALA A 37 2.01 -0.52 1.41
C ALA A 37 3.11 0.33 2.07
N VAL A 38 2.73 1.35 2.85
CA VAL A 38 3.68 2.22 3.57
C VAL A 38 4.48 1.42 4.61
N GLU A 39 3.84 0.53 5.37
CA GLU A 39 4.54 -0.26 6.39
C GLU A 39 5.51 -1.30 5.83
N ASN A 40 5.25 -1.85 4.64
CA ASN A 40 6.09 -2.90 4.07
C ASN A 40 7.41 -2.36 3.48
N GLY A 41 7.57 -1.04 3.34
CA GLY A 41 8.77 -0.38 2.80
C GLY A 41 9.07 -0.65 1.32
N SER A 42 8.54 -1.74 0.75
CA SER A 42 8.75 -2.20 -0.63
C SER A 42 7.70 -1.70 -1.63
N PHE A 43 6.84 -0.75 -1.24
CA PHE A 43 5.78 -0.18 -2.07
C PHE A 43 5.81 1.35 -2.09
N THR A 44 6.96 1.95 -1.78
CA THR A 44 7.10 3.40 -1.66
C THR A 44 6.83 4.10 -2.99
N THR A 45 7.27 3.51 -4.11
CA THR A 45 7.02 4.02 -5.46
C THR A 45 5.53 4.02 -5.81
N LEU A 46 4.81 2.96 -5.42
CA LEU A 46 3.37 2.84 -5.65
C LEU A 46 2.58 3.89 -4.84
N VAL A 47 2.94 4.10 -3.57
CA VAL A 47 2.30 5.14 -2.74
C VAL A 47 2.54 6.54 -3.31
N ALA A 48 3.76 6.82 -3.78
CA ALA A 48 4.08 8.08 -4.45
C ALA A 48 3.24 8.27 -5.73
N ALA A 49 3.12 7.22 -6.56
CA ALA A 49 2.30 7.23 -7.76
C ALA A 49 0.82 7.49 -7.46
N VAL A 50 0.24 6.79 -6.48
CA VAL A 50 -1.17 6.98 -6.07
C VAL A 50 -1.43 8.39 -5.58
N LYS A 51 -0.50 8.96 -4.80
CA LYS A 51 -0.57 10.37 -4.34
C LYS A 51 -0.50 11.34 -5.51
N ALA A 52 0.44 11.14 -6.44
CA ALA A 52 0.59 11.98 -7.63
C ALA A 52 -0.64 11.94 -8.54
N ALA A 53 -1.25 10.77 -8.71
CA ALA A 53 -2.49 10.58 -9.46
C ALA A 53 -3.72 11.13 -8.75
N GLY A 54 -3.67 11.32 -7.42
CA GLY A 54 -4.83 11.73 -6.62
C GLY A 54 -5.85 10.62 -6.41
N LEU A 55 -5.44 9.36 -6.53
CA LEU A 55 -6.32 8.19 -6.38
C LEU A 55 -6.43 7.69 -4.94
N VAL A 56 -5.78 8.36 -3.98
CA VAL A 56 -5.81 7.98 -2.56
C VAL A 56 -7.24 7.81 -2.07
N GLU A 57 -8.11 8.79 -2.34
CA GLU A 57 -9.52 8.76 -1.92
C GLU A 57 -10.31 7.63 -2.59
N THR A 58 -10.03 7.35 -3.87
CA THR A 58 -10.65 6.26 -4.62
C THR A 58 -10.25 4.90 -4.04
N LEU A 59 -8.97 4.72 -3.73
CA LEU A 59 -8.47 3.47 -3.16
C LEU A 59 -8.93 3.31 -1.70
N GLN A 60 -9.07 4.38 -0.93
CA GLN A 60 -9.62 4.35 0.43
C GLN A 60 -11.16 4.22 0.48
N GLY A 61 -11.83 4.18 -0.68
CA GLY A 61 -13.29 4.07 -0.78
C GLY A 61 -13.87 2.78 -0.19
N LYS A 62 -15.19 2.78 0.04
CA LYS A 62 -15.96 1.59 0.46
C LYS A 62 -16.13 0.62 -0.71
N GLY A 63 -15.18 -0.26 -0.92
CA GLY A 63 -15.36 -1.43 -1.78
C GLY A 63 -14.62 -2.63 -1.20
N PRO A 64 -14.91 -3.86 -1.65
CA PRO A 64 -13.86 -4.81 -1.85
C PRO A 64 -13.15 -4.47 -3.17
N PHE A 65 -11.92 -3.97 -3.08
CA PHE A 65 -11.04 -3.81 -4.23
C PHE A 65 -9.99 -4.92 -4.26
N THR A 66 -9.65 -5.39 -5.44
CA THR A 66 -8.50 -6.27 -5.62
C THR A 66 -7.39 -5.46 -6.27
N ILE A 67 -6.31 -5.22 -5.52
CA ILE A 67 -5.21 -4.34 -5.95
C ILE A 67 -3.99 -5.21 -6.23
N PHE A 68 -3.52 -5.17 -7.47
CA PHE A 68 -2.25 -5.77 -7.85
C PHE A 68 -1.13 -4.77 -7.55
N ALA A 69 -0.40 -4.97 -6.45
CA ALA A 69 0.63 -4.05 -6.00
C ALA A 69 2.02 -4.52 -6.46
N PRO A 70 2.63 -3.87 -7.47
CA PRO A 70 4.03 -4.10 -7.81
C PRO A 70 4.95 -3.66 -6.67
N THR A 71 5.96 -4.48 -6.40
CA THR A 71 7.05 -4.11 -5.48
C THR A 71 8.00 -3.09 -6.11
N ASP A 72 8.81 -2.41 -5.31
CA ASP A 72 9.87 -1.52 -5.82
C ASP A 72 10.87 -2.28 -6.74
N ALA A 73 11.05 -3.58 -6.52
CA ALA A 73 11.80 -4.45 -7.42
C ALA A 73 11.11 -4.64 -8.78
N ALA A 74 9.78 -4.70 -8.82
CA ALA A 74 9.00 -4.75 -10.05
C ALA A 74 9.14 -3.46 -10.86
N PHE A 75 9.14 -2.30 -10.20
CA PHE A 75 9.42 -1.02 -10.84
C PHE A 75 10.84 -0.96 -11.39
N SER A 76 11.81 -1.55 -10.69
CA SER A 76 13.21 -1.60 -11.13
C SER A 76 13.43 -2.53 -12.34
N LYS A 77 12.51 -3.46 -12.63
CA LYS A 77 12.55 -4.29 -13.85
C LYS A 77 12.08 -3.56 -15.10
N LEU A 78 11.36 -2.44 -14.95
CA LEU A 78 10.96 -1.64 -16.09
C LEU A 78 12.20 -0.99 -16.72
N PRO A 79 12.20 -0.74 -18.04
CA PRO A 79 13.27 0.00 -18.69
C PRO A 79 13.50 1.34 -17.99
N GLU A 80 14.76 1.72 -17.80
CA GLU A 80 15.14 3.00 -17.20
C GLU A 80 14.43 4.15 -17.93
N GLY A 81 13.89 5.10 -17.16
CA GLY A 81 13.08 6.22 -17.68
C GLY A 81 11.58 5.94 -17.81
N THR A 82 11.10 4.69 -17.74
CA THR A 82 9.65 4.40 -17.81
C THR A 82 8.93 4.91 -16.56
N VAL A 83 9.47 4.63 -15.38
CA VAL A 83 8.91 5.07 -14.09
C VAL A 83 8.96 6.59 -13.98
N GLU A 84 10.10 7.19 -14.32
CA GLU A 84 10.25 8.64 -14.34
C GLU A 84 9.25 9.30 -15.31
N MET A 85 9.08 8.73 -16.51
CA MET A 85 8.08 9.19 -17.45
C MET A 85 6.67 9.09 -16.86
N LEU A 86 6.30 7.97 -16.24
CA LEU A 86 4.99 7.79 -15.60
C LEU A 86 4.77 8.74 -14.41
N LEU A 87 5.83 9.09 -13.66
CA LEU A 87 5.76 10.01 -12.53
C LEU A 87 5.78 11.49 -12.94
N LYS A 88 6.03 11.82 -14.22
CA LYS A 88 5.94 13.20 -14.70
C LYS A 88 4.50 13.71 -14.60
N PRO A 89 4.30 14.97 -14.20
CA PRO A 89 2.96 15.57 -14.11
C PRO A 89 2.23 15.59 -15.46
N GLU A 90 2.97 15.70 -16.57
CA GLU A 90 2.46 15.63 -17.93
C GLU A 90 1.84 14.26 -18.28
N ASN A 91 2.24 13.20 -17.57
CA ASN A 91 1.75 11.84 -17.77
C ASN A 91 0.78 11.39 -16.67
N LYS A 92 0.22 12.33 -15.90
CA LYS A 92 -0.72 12.02 -14.82
C LYS A 92 -1.93 11.21 -15.30
N ASP A 93 -2.42 11.45 -16.50
CA ASP A 93 -3.51 10.67 -17.09
C ASP A 93 -3.09 9.21 -17.34
N LYS A 94 -1.87 9.00 -17.85
CA LYS A 94 -1.29 7.66 -18.03
C LYS A 94 -1.06 6.97 -16.69
N LEU A 95 -0.56 7.70 -15.69
CA LEU A 95 -0.39 7.18 -14.34
C LEU A 95 -1.72 6.74 -13.74
N THR A 96 -2.77 7.54 -13.93
CA THR A 96 -4.13 7.22 -13.49
C THR A 96 -4.65 5.98 -14.20
N ALA A 97 -4.44 5.86 -15.52
CA ALA A 97 -4.80 4.67 -16.29
C ALA A 97 -4.04 3.42 -15.80
N VAL A 98 -2.72 3.53 -15.57
CA VAL A 98 -1.89 2.43 -15.03
C VAL A 98 -2.37 2.01 -13.65
N LEU A 99 -2.62 2.96 -12.75
CA LEU A 99 -3.08 2.66 -11.39
C LEU A 99 -4.47 2.03 -11.38
N THR A 100 -5.41 2.56 -12.17
CA THR A 100 -6.74 1.96 -12.32
C THR A 100 -6.71 0.63 -13.05
N TYR A 101 -5.68 0.34 -13.86
CA TYR A 101 -5.46 -0.96 -14.47
C TYR A 101 -4.95 -2.01 -13.47
N HIS A 102 -4.24 -1.59 -12.42
CA HIS A 102 -3.85 -2.47 -11.30
C HIS A 102 -5.00 -2.72 -10.32
N VAL A 103 -6.13 -2.02 -10.45
CA VAL A 103 -7.26 -2.14 -9.54
C VAL A 103 -8.41 -2.84 -10.24
N VAL A 104 -8.87 -3.92 -9.65
CA VAL A 104 -10.07 -4.64 -10.08
C VAL A 104 -11.19 -4.38 -9.09
N SER A 105 -12.35 -4.00 -9.61
CA SER A 105 -13.57 -3.88 -8.82
C SER A 105 -14.05 -5.26 -8.42
N GLY A 106 -14.27 -5.46 -7.13
CA GLY A 106 -14.72 -6.73 -6.57
C GLY A 106 -13.62 -7.47 -5.84
N LYS A 107 -14.04 -8.47 -5.09
CA LYS A 107 -13.14 -9.34 -4.34
C LYS A 107 -12.81 -10.55 -5.22
N VAL A 108 -11.58 -10.62 -5.69
CA VAL A 108 -11.08 -11.78 -6.45
C VAL A 108 -9.96 -12.39 -5.63
N MET A 109 -10.27 -13.47 -4.90
CA MET A 109 -9.26 -14.23 -4.16
C MET A 109 -8.50 -15.16 -5.10
N ALA A 110 -7.30 -15.60 -4.73
CA ALA A 110 -6.51 -16.50 -5.57
C ALA A 110 -7.30 -17.75 -6.03
N ALA A 111 -8.20 -18.28 -5.20
CA ALA A 111 -9.06 -19.41 -5.56
C ALA A 111 -10.08 -19.07 -6.68
N ASP A 112 -10.60 -17.85 -6.70
CA ASP A 112 -11.47 -17.36 -7.77
C ASP A 112 -10.65 -17.08 -9.04
N VAL A 113 -9.44 -16.51 -8.85
CA VAL A 113 -8.45 -16.23 -9.90
C VAL A 113 -8.06 -17.53 -10.65
N MET A 114 -8.04 -18.68 -9.97
CA MET A 114 -7.77 -19.98 -10.61
C MET A 114 -8.87 -20.46 -11.57
N ASN A 115 -10.09 -19.93 -11.45
CA ASN A 115 -11.24 -20.36 -12.25
C ASN A 115 -11.67 -19.30 -13.29
N VAL A 116 -10.94 -18.19 -13.40
CA VAL A 116 -11.24 -17.10 -14.34
C VAL A 116 -10.04 -16.85 -15.25
N ASP A 117 -10.28 -16.72 -16.55
CA ASP A 117 -9.23 -16.43 -17.52
C ASP A 117 -8.92 -14.92 -17.64
N SER A 118 -9.82 -14.06 -17.14
CA SER A 118 -9.64 -12.61 -17.16
C SER A 118 -10.43 -11.90 -16.07
N ALA A 119 -9.95 -10.72 -15.65
CA ALA A 119 -10.61 -9.85 -14.69
C ALA A 119 -10.72 -8.43 -15.24
N LYS A 120 -11.90 -7.80 -15.10
CA LYS A 120 -12.12 -6.44 -15.58
C LYS A 120 -11.56 -5.41 -14.58
N THR A 121 -10.70 -4.53 -15.05
CA THR A 121 -10.08 -3.47 -14.22
C THR A 121 -10.96 -2.22 -14.14
N LEU A 122 -10.64 -1.31 -13.21
CA LEU A 122 -11.27 0.00 -13.11
C LEU A 122 -10.99 0.89 -14.33
N GLN A 123 -9.85 0.69 -14.99
CA GLN A 123 -9.51 1.41 -16.23
C GLN A 123 -10.47 1.09 -17.38
N GLY A 124 -11.11 -0.09 -17.34
CA GLY A 124 -12.10 -0.56 -18.32
C GLY A 124 -11.62 -1.75 -19.14
N GLN A 125 -10.30 -1.89 -19.34
CA GLN A 125 -9.69 -3.07 -19.94
C GLN A 125 -9.65 -4.27 -18.98
N SER A 126 -9.62 -5.48 -19.53
CA SER A 126 -9.44 -6.69 -18.75
C SER A 126 -7.96 -7.07 -18.66
N VAL A 127 -7.53 -7.55 -17.50
CA VAL A 127 -6.26 -8.25 -17.32
C VAL A 127 -6.48 -9.73 -17.56
N MET A 128 -5.54 -10.38 -18.25
CA MET A 128 -5.55 -11.82 -18.41
C MET A 128 -5.03 -12.46 -17.13
N VAL A 129 -5.71 -13.50 -16.69
CA VAL A 129 -5.37 -14.25 -15.50
C VAL A 129 -5.00 -15.66 -15.94
N LYS A 130 -3.82 -16.13 -15.51
CA LYS A 130 -3.38 -17.50 -15.73
C LYS A 130 -2.94 -18.09 -14.40
N ALA A 131 -3.63 -19.12 -13.95
CA ALA A 131 -3.16 -19.93 -12.84
C ALA A 131 -2.59 -21.24 -13.37
N ASP A 132 -1.35 -21.55 -12.98
CA ASP A 132 -0.69 -22.80 -13.29
C ASP A 132 -0.13 -23.45 -12.01
N SER A 133 0.57 -24.57 -12.16
CA SER A 133 1.21 -25.27 -11.03
C SER A 133 2.34 -24.48 -10.35
N MET A 134 2.85 -23.42 -10.99
CA MET A 134 3.90 -22.53 -10.50
C MET A 134 3.35 -21.23 -9.87
N GLY A 135 2.04 -21.00 -9.93
CA GLY A 135 1.34 -19.93 -9.23
C GLY A 135 0.34 -19.18 -10.11
N VAL A 136 0.03 -17.95 -9.72
CA VAL A 136 -0.87 -17.04 -10.44
C VAL A 136 -0.05 -16.02 -11.22
N MET A 137 -0.38 -15.83 -12.49
CA MET A 137 0.12 -14.78 -13.37
C MET A 137 -1.01 -13.87 -13.83
N ILE A 138 -0.75 -12.57 -13.83
CA ILE A 138 -1.64 -11.52 -14.32
C ILE A 138 -0.95 -10.86 -15.51
N ASN A 139 -1.45 -11.09 -16.72
CA ASN A 139 -0.74 -10.84 -17.98
C ASN A 139 0.67 -11.46 -17.94
N ASP A 140 1.71 -10.63 -17.93
CA ASP A 140 3.13 -11.01 -17.87
C ASP A 140 3.72 -10.88 -16.45
N ALA A 141 2.90 -10.49 -15.46
CA ALA A 141 3.34 -10.29 -14.08
C ALA A 141 3.04 -11.51 -13.22
N LYS A 142 4.05 -12.01 -12.49
CA LYS A 142 3.87 -13.12 -11.56
C LYS A 142 3.43 -12.58 -10.20
N VAL A 143 2.40 -13.20 -9.63
CA VAL A 143 1.99 -12.93 -8.25
C VAL A 143 2.98 -13.61 -7.30
N VAL A 144 3.76 -12.80 -6.58
CA VAL A 144 4.73 -13.25 -5.57
C VAL A 144 4.05 -13.59 -4.26
N LYS A 145 3.01 -12.81 -3.91
CA LYS A 145 2.24 -13.01 -2.69
C LYS A 145 0.78 -12.65 -2.93
N ALA A 146 -0.09 -13.64 -2.91
CA ALA A 146 -1.53 -13.45 -3.07
C ALA A 146 -2.25 -13.32 -1.72
N ASP A 147 -3.52 -12.90 -1.78
CA ASP A 147 -4.48 -12.93 -0.66
C ASP A 147 -4.08 -12.11 0.58
N VAL A 148 -3.35 -11.01 0.39
CA VAL A 148 -3.03 -10.09 1.48
C VAL A 148 -4.29 -9.28 1.80
N LYS A 149 -4.91 -9.57 2.94
CA LYS A 149 -6.16 -8.91 3.36
C LYS A 149 -5.89 -7.47 3.79
N ALA A 150 -6.64 -6.53 3.22
CA ALA A 150 -6.72 -5.14 3.66
C ALA A 150 -8.14 -4.82 4.14
N SER A 151 -8.35 -3.69 4.83
CA SER A 151 -9.69 -3.25 5.28
C SER A 151 -10.70 -3.11 4.15
N ASN A 152 -10.23 -2.64 3.00
CA ASN A 152 -10.99 -2.25 1.81
C ASN A 152 -10.77 -3.22 0.63
N GLY A 153 -10.25 -4.43 0.88
CA GLY A 153 -9.93 -5.31 -0.24
C GLY A 153 -8.94 -6.44 -0.01
N VAL A 154 -8.35 -6.87 -1.13
CA VAL A 154 -7.29 -7.87 -1.22
C VAL A 154 -6.15 -7.26 -2.03
N ILE A 155 -4.92 -7.43 -1.55
CA ILE A 155 -3.71 -7.05 -2.25
C ILE A 155 -3.06 -8.33 -2.78
N HIS A 156 -2.70 -8.30 -4.06
CA HIS A 156 -1.86 -9.32 -4.68
C HIS A 156 -0.55 -8.65 -5.07
N VAL A 157 0.53 -9.06 -4.43
CA VAL A 157 1.87 -8.54 -4.70
C VAL A 157 2.39 -9.16 -5.98
N ILE A 158 2.75 -8.32 -6.94
CA ILE A 158 3.27 -8.75 -8.25
C ILE A 158 4.73 -8.34 -8.42
N ASP A 159 5.45 -9.11 -9.25
CA ASP A 159 6.87 -8.91 -9.51
C ASP A 159 7.16 -8.02 -10.72
N THR A 160 6.13 -7.58 -11.45
CA THR A 160 6.22 -6.82 -12.69
C THR A 160 5.05 -5.83 -12.76
N VAL A 161 5.28 -4.61 -13.25
CA VAL A 161 4.24 -3.57 -13.37
C VAL A 161 3.34 -3.85 -14.56
N LEU A 162 2.03 -3.76 -14.38
CA LEU A 162 1.04 -3.90 -15.44
C LEU A 162 0.87 -2.58 -16.20
N LEU A 163 1.11 -2.60 -17.51
CA LEU A 163 0.88 -1.46 -18.38
C LEU A 163 -0.33 -1.75 -19.29
N PRO A 164 -1.38 -0.89 -19.29
CA PRO A 164 -2.48 -1.03 -20.23
C PRO A 164 -1.95 -0.84 -21.66
N LYS A 165 -2.47 -1.63 -22.60
CA LYS A 165 -2.17 -1.44 -24.03
C LYS A 165 -3.03 -0.28 -24.52
N GLU A 166 -2.40 0.80 -25.01
CA GLU A 166 -3.12 1.93 -25.62
C GLU A 166 -3.91 1.50 -26.87
#